data_AF-A0ABD3GUI5-F1
#
_entry.id   AF-A0ABD3GUI5-F1
#
_cell.length_a   1.000
_cell.length_b   1.000
_cell.length_c   1.000
_cell.angle_alpha   90.00
_cell.angle_beta   90.00
_cell.angle_gamma   90.00
#
_symmetry.space_group_name_H-M   'P 1'
#
loop_
_entity.id
_entity.type
_entity.pdbx_description
1 polymer ?
#
loop_
_entity_poly.entity_id
_entity_poly.type
_entity_poly.pdbx_seq_one_letter_code
_entity_poly.pdbx_strand_id
1 'polypeptide(L)'
;MVKAVAAAWFFVTALLLQGTLATQFTTALRSDFYDRTCPELESTVALTSWYKYTNSDVVAAGDLRIYFHDCWGCDASVMLMSTPDNEAEKDAQENLSLSGDGFDAITQAKLAVEEICPGVVSCADLITLVTRELIILAGRPRYKLFYGRLDGRTSRAEDAIALLPRARDSVDTLIQNFANQQFSAQEMVALLGGHTIGFAHCSEFDYRVYNYSSTVKERGGVLESDQLLFEHPLTKPFVNMYAANQSLWYQDFVAAMEKMGTMNVKNTPGPDAEIRLDCAVTNPRP
;
A
#
# COMPACT_ATOMS: atom_id res chain seq x y z
N MET A 1 -70.68 -30.61 -28.03
CA MET A 1 -69.82 -30.14 -29.14
C MET A 1 -70.12 -28.67 -29.39
N VAL A 2 -69.08 -27.84 -29.60
CA VAL A 2 -69.11 -26.41 -30.01
C VAL A 2 -69.52 -25.44 -28.88
N LYS A 3 -68.85 -24.34 -28.50
CA LYS A 3 -67.55 -23.70 -28.78
C LYS A 3 -67.27 -22.72 -27.61
N ALA A 4 -65.99 -22.43 -27.37
CA ALA A 4 -65.47 -21.48 -26.40
C ALA A 4 -65.74 -20.01 -26.79
N VAL A 5 -65.83 -19.11 -25.79
CA VAL A 5 -65.23 -17.77 -25.80
C VAL A 5 -64.93 -17.37 -24.34
N ALA A 6 -63.68 -17.50 -23.90
CA ALA A 6 -63.15 -16.76 -22.75
C ALA A 6 -62.00 -15.92 -23.31
N ALA A 7 -62.24 -14.62 -23.47
CA ALA A 7 -61.30 -13.66 -24.02
C ALA A 7 -61.08 -12.54 -23.01
N ALA A 8 -59.79 -12.23 -22.80
CA ALA A 8 -59.25 -11.23 -21.88
C ALA A 8 -59.59 -11.56 -20.41
N TRP A 9 -58.70 -11.52 -19.43
CA TRP A 9 -57.95 -10.36 -18.98
C TRP A 9 -56.69 -10.91 -18.28
N PHE A 10 -55.59 -11.07 -19.00
CA PHE A 10 -54.28 -11.35 -18.40
C PHE A 10 -53.20 -10.58 -19.17
N PHE A 11 -53.26 -9.26 -19.11
CA PHE A 11 -52.10 -8.42 -19.38
C PHE A 11 -52.17 -7.22 -18.45
N VAL A 12 -50.99 -6.80 -17.99
CA VAL A 12 -50.69 -5.63 -17.14
C VAL A 12 -50.72 -5.87 -15.62
N THR A 13 -49.74 -6.62 -15.10
CA THR A 13 -49.01 -6.24 -13.87
C THR A 13 -47.59 -6.82 -13.93
N ALA A 14 -46.81 -6.37 -14.92
CA ALA A 14 -45.37 -6.58 -14.95
C ALA A 14 -44.73 -5.21 -15.21
N LEU A 15 -44.60 -4.39 -14.17
CA LEU A 15 -43.63 -3.30 -14.10
C LEU A 15 -43.64 -2.73 -12.68
N LEU A 16 -42.47 -2.31 -12.20
CA LEU A 16 -42.14 -1.67 -10.91
C LEU A 16 -41.58 -2.60 -9.81
N LEU A 17 -40.58 -3.42 -10.16
CA LEU A 17 -39.34 -3.40 -9.37
C LEU A 17 -38.31 -2.61 -10.17
N GLN A 18 -38.39 -1.28 -10.10
CA GLN A 18 -37.21 -0.47 -10.36
C GLN A 18 -36.32 -0.66 -9.14
N GLY A 19 -35.41 -1.64 -9.21
CA GLY A 19 -34.28 -1.68 -8.30
C GLY A 19 -33.57 -0.34 -8.40
N THR A 20 -33.52 0.40 -7.30
CA THR A 20 -32.64 1.55 -7.18
C THR A 20 -31.23 1.03 -7.33
N LEU A 21 -30.66 1.13 -8.54
CA LEU A 21 -29.23 1.10 -8.72
C LEU A 21 -28.70 2.28 -7.91
N ALA A 22 -28.29 2.03 -6.66
CA ALA A 22 -27.47 2.96 -5.92
C ALA A 22 -26.23 3.19 -6.80
N THR A 23 -26.16 4.36 -7.43
CA THR A 23 -24.95 4.80 -8.10
C THR A 23 -23.88 4.92 -7.02
N GLN A 24 -23.05 3.89 -6.87
CA GLN A 24 -21.82 3.97 -6.11
C GLN A 24 -20.95 4.99 -6.84
N PHE A 25 -20.90 6.21 -6.30
CA PHE A 25 -19.99 7.24 -6.77
C PHE A 25 -18.59 6.87 -6.30
N THR A 26 -17.81 6.20 -7.15
CA THR A 26 -16.38 6.08 -6.95
C THR A 26 -15.77 7.46 -7.16
N THR A 27 -15.12 8.00 -6.14
CA THR A 27 -14.41 9.28 -6.30
C THR A 27 -13.03 8.98 -6.88
N ALA A 28 -12.80 9.37 -8.14
CA ALA A 28 -11.49 9.20 -8.75
C ALA A 28 -10.43 9.91 -7.89
N LEU A 29 -9.27 9.27 -7.69
CA LEU A 29 -8.16 9.91 -6.99
C LEU A 29 -7.67 11.11 -7.80
N ARG A 30 -7.31 12.21 -7.13
CA ARG A 30 -6.88 13.45 -7.78
C ARG A 30 -5.73 14.11 -7.04
N SER A 31 -4.86 14.80 -7.77
CA SER A 31 -3.76 15.56 -7.18
C SER A 31 -4.23 16.82 -6.45
N ASP A 32 -5.39 17.38 -6.84
CA ASP A 32 -5.96 18.62 -6.31
C ASP A 32 -7.04 18.37 -5.22
N PHE A 33 -7.12 17.14 -4.70
CA PHE A 33 -8.22 16.71 -3.82
C PHE A 33 -8.35 17.57 -2.57
N TYR A 34 -7.22 17.97 -1.97
CA TYR A 34 -7.15 18.73 -0.72
C TYR A 34 -6.94 20.24 -0.90
N ASP A 35 -6.79 20.75 -2.13
CA ASP A 35 -6.45 22.16 -2.40
C ASP A 35 -7.42 23.16 -1.76
N ARG A 36 -8.68 22.77 -1.56
CA ARG A 36 -9.72 23.61 -0.95
C ARG A 36 -9.97 23.32 0.53
N THR A 37 -9.74 22.09 0.97
CA THR A 37 -10.14 21.61 2.29
C THR A 37 -8.97 21.55 3.28
N CYS A 38 -7.74 21.37 2.77
CA CYS A 38 -6.50 21.43 3.56
C CYS A 38 -5.33 21.94 2.68
N PRO A 39 -5.31 23.24 2.32
CA PRO A 39 -4.33 23.81 1.40
C PRO A 39 -2.88 23.74 1.91
N GLU A 40 -2.68 23.65 3.22
CA GLU A 40 -1.34 23.56 3.85
C GLU A 40 -0.86 22.11 4.06
N LEU A 41 -1.61 21.10 3.58
CA LEU A 41 -1.31 19.68 3.79
C LEU A 41 0.12 19.30 3.40
N GLU A 42 0.51 19.55 2.14
CA GLU A 42 1.85 19.13 1.67
C GLU A 42 2.98 19.84 2.42
N SER A 43 2.83 21.14 2.72
CA SER A 43 3.84 21.89 3.47
C SER A 43 3.98 21.41 4.92
N THR A 44 2.86 21.08 5.57
CA THR A 44 2.86 20.57 6.94
C THR A 44 3.50 19.19 7.01
N VAL A 45 3.17 18.29 6.08
CA VAL A 45 3.78 16.95 6.04
C VAL A 45 5.25 17.01 5.63
N ALA A 46 5.64 17.89 4.71
CA ALA A 46 7.06 18.09 4.39
C ALA A 46 7.88 18.53 5.62
N LEU A 47 7.32 19.42 6.46
CA LEU A 47 7.98 19.88 7.68
C LEU A 47 8.13 18.76 8.72
N THR A 48 7.06 17.99 9.00
CA THR A 48 7.13 16.89 9.96
C THR A 48 8.05 15.77 9.49
N SER A 49 8.00 15.42 8.19
CA SER A 49 8.90 14.45 7.56
C SER A 49 10.36 14.90 7.64
N TRP A 50 10.66 16.18 7.40
CA TRP A 50 12.01 16.71 7.54
C TRP A 50 12.53 16.61 8.99
N TYR A 51 11.70 16.96 9.97
CA TYR A 51 12.06 16.83 11.38
C TYR A 51 12.33 15.38 11.77
N LYS A 52 11.52 14.43 11.29
CA LYS A 52 11.73 13.00 11.52
C LYS A 52 13.02 12.50 10.87
N TYR A 53 13.22 12.81 9.59
CA TYR A 53 14.38 12.38 8.82
C TYR A 53 15.70 12.90 9.38
N THR A 54 15.75 14.15 9.86
CA THR A 54 16.97 14.73 10.44
C THR A 54 17.35 14.14 11.79
N ASN A 55 16.40 13.53 12.50
CA ASN A 55 16.66 12.78 13.73
C ASN A 55 17.05 11.33 13.46
N SER A 56 16.46 10.71 12.44
CA SER A 56 16.67 9.30 12.08
C SER A 56 16.44 9.14 10.58
N ASP A 57 17.51 9.02 9.79
CA ASP A 57 17.43 8.90 8.33
C ASP A 57 16.82 7.56 7.88
N VAL A 58 16.94 6.52 8.72
CA VAL A 58 16.33 5.21 8.52
C VAL A 58 14.79 5.25 8.47
N VAL A 59 14.17 6.34 8.95
CA VAL A 59 12.73 6.55 8.86
C VAL A 59 12.23 6.49 7.42
N ALA A 60 13.04 6.93 6.44
CA ALA A 60 12.64 6.91 5.04
C ALA A 60 12.45 5.49 4.50
N ALA A 61 13.34 4.58 4.89
CA ALA A 61 13.19 3.17 4.51
C ALA A 61 12.07 2.49 5.31
N GLY A 62 11.93 2.83 6.60
CA GLY A 62 10.86 2.33 7.43
C GLY A 62 9.47 2.67 6.89
N ASP A 63 9.27 3.92 6.51
CA ASP A 63 8.00 4.43 5.99
C ASP A 63 7.71 3.91 4.57
N LEU A 64 8.72 3.86 3.69
CA LEU A 64 8.59 3.22 2.37
C LEU A 64 8.13 1.76 2.49
N ARG A 65 8.64 1.04 3.49
CA ARG A 65 8.22 -0.34 3.76
C ARG A 65 6.79 -0.39 4.31
N ILE A 66 6.40 0.48 5.24
CA ILE A 66 5.01 0.55 5.71
C ILE A 66 4.05 0.80 4.54
N TYR A 67 4.39 1.72 3.63
CA TYR A 67 3.59 1.99 2.45
C TYR A 67 3.44 0.77 1.54
N PHE A 68 4.52 0.03 1.29
CA PHE A 68 4.44 -1.24 0.56
C PHE A 68 3.52 -2.25 1.27
N HIS A 69 3.66 -2.41 2.58
CA HIS A 69 2.87 -3.36 3.37
C HIS A 69 1.38 -2.97 3.43
N ASP A 70 1.04 -1.68 3.41
CA ASP A 70 -0.34 -1.19 3.35
C ASP A 70 -0.98 -1.38 1.97
N CYS A 71 -0.18 -1.27 0.90
CA CYS A 71 -0.68 -1.13 -0.47
C CYS A 71 -1.07 -2.43 -1.19
N TRP A 72 -1.42 -3.47 -0.43
CA TRP A 72 -2.36 -4.49 -0.90
C TRP A 72 -3.84 -4.06 -0.82
N GLY A 73 -4.10 -2.89 -0.22
CA GLY A 73 -5.37 -2.14 -0.29
C GLY A 73 -5.21 -0.61 -0.17
N CYS A 74 -4.04 -0.14 0.30
CA CYS A 74 -3.71 1.27 0.56
C CYS A 74 -4.80 1.99 1.36
N ASP A 75 -5.27 1.38 2.45
CA ASP A 75 -6.35 1.91 3.28
C ASP A 75 -5.90 2.15 4.74
N ALA A 76 -4.58 2.17 4.98
CA ALA A 76 -3.96 2.35 6.28
C ALA A 76 -4.43 1.33 7.33
N SER A 77 -4.85 0.13 6.92
CA SER A 77 -5.19 -0.98 7.83
C SER A 77 -3.98 -1.41 8.66
N VAL A 78 -2.76 -1.28 8.11
CA VAL A 78 -1.50 -1.57 8.80
C VAL A 78 -1.27 -0.68 10.04
N MET A 79 -1.92 0.48 10.12
CA MET A 79 -1.79 1.40 11.25
C MET A 79 -2.62 1.00 12.47
N LEU A 80 -3.69 0.20 12.29
CA LEU A 80 -4.59 -0.18 13.37
C LEU A 80 -3.89 -1.06 14.40
N MET A 81 -4.17 -0.79 15.68
CA MET A 81 -3.68 -1.62 16.78
C MET A 81 -4.57 -2.84 17.00
N SER A 82 -3.96 -3.91 17.51
CA SER A 82 -4.69 -5.07 17.99
C SER A 82 -5.67 -4.71 19.12
N THR A 83 -6.76 -5.47 19.18
CA THR A 83 -7.76 -5.43 20.25
C THR A 83 -7.81 -6.81 20.92
N PRO A 84 -8.46 -6.96 22.09
CA PRO A 84 -8.56 -8.25 22.76
C PRO A 84 -9.15 -9.39 21.89
N ASP A 85 -10.01 -9.03 20.93
CA ASP A 85 -10.73 -9.98 20.08
C ASP A 85 -10.18 -10.07 18.64
N ASN A 86 -9.15 -9.26 18.30
CA ASN A 86 -8.60 -9.19 16.95
C ASN A 86 -7.13 -8.76 16.95
N GLU A 87 -6.27 -9.64 16.45
CA GLU A 87 -4.86 -9.32 16.17
C GLU A 87 -4.77 -8.57 14.82
N ALA A 88 -4.26 -7.34 14.87
CA ALA A 88 -4.14 -6.47 13.71
C ALA A 88 -2.95 -6.86 12.83
N GLU A 89 -2.95 -6.38 11.58
CA GLU A 89 -1.84 -6.57 10.64
C GLU A 89 -0.50 -6.14 11.24
N LYS A 90 -0.48 -5.05 12.02
CA LYS A 90 0.74 -4.52 12.63
C LYS A 90 1.50 -5.55 13.49
N ASP A 91 0.76 -6.45 14.13
CA ASP A 91 1.33 -7.49 15.01
C ASP A 91 1.50 -8.84 14.29
N ALA A 92 1.16 -8.94 13.00
CA ALA A 92 1.41 -10.11 12.19
C ALA A 92 2.91 -10.40 12.05
N GLN A 93 3.28 -11.68 11.91
CA GLN A 93 4.67 -12.11 11.80
C GLN A 93 5.44 -11.37 10.69
N GLU A 94 4.80 -11.14 9.54
CA GLU A 94 5.35 -10.44 8.38
C GLU A 94 5.62 -8.94 8.66
N ASN A 95 4.94 -8.38 9.66
CA ASN A 95 4.98 -6.96 10.02
C ASN A 95 5.77 -6.65 11.30
N LEU A 96 6.17 -7.66 12.08
CA LEU A 96 6.96 -7.47 13.31
C LEU A 96 8.29 -6.72 13.10
N SER A 97 8.84 -6.78 11.89
CA SER A 97 10.08 -6.07 11.52
C SER A 97 9.83 -4.69 10.89
N LEU A 98 8.59 -4.23 10.79
CA LEU A 98 8.28 -2.86 10.36
C LEU A 98 8.83 -1.85 11.38
N SER A 99 9.35 -0.75 10.87
CA SER A 99 10.04 0.25 11.69
C SER A 99 9.04 1.07 12.51
N GLY A 100 9.23 1.09 13.84
CA GLY A 100 8.50 1.99 14.73
C GLY A 100 8.66 3.47 14.34
N ASP A 101 9.84 3.88 13.86
CA ASP A 101 10.09 5.25 13.41
C ASP A 101 9.17 5.65 12.24
N GLY A 102 8.84 4.71 11.35
CA GLY A 102 7.92 4.96 10.23
C GLY A 102 6.49 5.19 10.72
N PHE A 103 5.99 4.31 11.61
CA PHE A 103 4.68 4.49 12.24
C PHE A 103 4.60 5.83 12.99
N ASP A 104 5.67 6.21 13.68
CA ASP A 104 5.75 7.49 14.39
C ASP A 104 5.76 8.70 13.44
N ALA A 105 6.38 8.58 12.25
CA ALA A 105 6.37 9.65 11.26
C ALA A 105 4.95 9.93 10.74
N ILE A 106 4.21 8.86 10.40
CA ILE A 106 2.81 8.95 9.98
C ILE A 106 1.94 9.52 11.11
N THR A 107 2.14 9.04 12.34
CA THR A 107 1.39 9.50 13.51
C THR A 107 1.64 10.99 13.79
N GLN A 108 2.89 11.45 13.73
CA GLN A 108 3.22 12.87 13.91
C GLN A 108 2.67 13.75 12.79
N ALA A 109 2.74 13.28 11.55
CA ALA A 109 2.10 13.97 10.43
C ALA A 109 0.59 14.08 10.63
N LYS A 110 -0.08 12.99 11.09
CA LYS A 110 -1.51 13.00 11.39
C LYS A 110 -1.86 14.03 12.46
N LEU A 111 -1.14 14.05 13.58
CA LEU A 111 -1.37 15.02 14.66
C LEU A 111 -1.23 16.47 14.17
N ALA A 112 -0.19 16.76 13.38
CA ALA A 112 0.01 18.10 12.82
C ALA A 112 -1.08 18.49 11.82
N VAL A 113 -1.55 17.54 11.01
CA VAL A 113 -2.58 17.77 10.00
C VAL A 113 -3.96 17.93 10.64
N GLU A 114 -4.28 17.18 11.69
CA GLU A 114 -5.53 17.35 12.44
C GLU A 114 -5.63 18.71 13.16
N GLU A 115 -4.51 19.34 13.51
CA GLU A 115 -4.50 20.71 14.06
C GLU A 115 -4.92 21.76 13.03
N ILE A 116 -4.54 21.58 11.76
CA ILE A 116 -4.81 22.57 10.70
C ILE A 116 -6.07 22.26 9.87
N CYS A 117 -6.45 20.98 9.75
CA CYS A 117 -7.62 20.55 8.99
C CYS A 117 -8.27 19.31 9.63
N PRO A 118 -8.97 19.49 10.78
CA PRO A 118 -9.54 18.38 11.54
C PRO A 118 -10.51 17.52 10.73
N GLY A 119 -10.32 16.20 10.75
CA GLY A 119 -11.19 15.22 10.13
C GLY A 119 -11.24 15.26 8.59
N VAL A 120 -10.24 15.89 7.95
CA VAL A 120 -10.22 16.08 6.49
C VAL A 120 -9.36 15.03 5.77
N VAL A 121 -8.18 14.71 6.31
CA VAL A 121 -7.17 13.93 5.60
C VAL A 121 -7.09 12.51 6.16
N SER A 122 -7.25 11.49 5.31
CA SER A 122 -7.18 10.09 5.72
C SER A 122 -5.74 9.69 6.08
N CYS A 123 -5.61 8.68 6.93
CA CYS A 123 -4.31 8.08 7.21
C CYS A 123 -3.71 7.42 5.96
N ALA A 124 -4.54 6.81 5.11
CA ALA A 124 -4.12 6.23 3.83
C ALA A 124 -3.42 7.24 2.90
N ASP A 125 -3.98 8.45 2.76
CA ASP A 125 -3.34 9.52 2.00
C ASP A 125 -2.09 10.07 2.72
N LEU A 126 -2.08 10.09 4.05
CA LEU A 126 -0.91 10.49 4.83
C LEU A 126 0.26 9.53 4.69
N ILE A 127 0.06 8.21 4.72
CA ILE A 127 1.14 7.24 4.47
C ILE A 127 1.79 7.53 3.11
N THR A 128 0.96 7.65 2.08
CA THR A 128 1.43 7.93 0.72
C THR A 128 2.23 9.24 0.62
N LEU A 129 1.78 10.28 1.31
CA LEU A 129 2.42 11.60 1.32
C LEU A 129 3.71 11.62 2.14
N VAL A 130 3.71 11.06 3.35
CA VAL A 130 4.89 10.94 4.21
C VAL A 130 5.98 10.16 3.48
N THR A 131 5.63 9.04 2.83
CA THR A 131 6.58 8.23 2.05
C THR A 131 7.24 9.05 0.95
N ARG A 132 6.46 9.79 0.15
CA ARG A 132 7.03 10.67 -0.89
C ARG A 132 8.01 11.68 -0.30
N GLU A 133 7.66 12.37 0.78
CA GLU A 133 8.54 13.38 1.36
C GLU A 133 9.84 12.76 1.90
N LEU A 134 9.74 11.61 2.57
CA LEU A 134 10.90 10.92 3.12
C LEU A 134 11.82 10.34 2.03
N ILE A 135 11.27 9.79 0.94
CA ILE A 135 12.12 9.29 -0.14
C ILE A 135 12.84 10.43 -0.89
N ILE A 136 12.21 11.61 -1.01
CA ILE A 136 12.85 12.80 -1.58
C ILE A 136 14.03 13.23 -0.69
N LEU A 137 13.83 13.25 0.64
CA LEU A 137 14.89 13.55 1.60
C LEU A 137 16.03 12.52 1.54
N ALA A 138 15.71 11.25 1.27
CA ALA A 138 16.70 10.20 0.98
C ALA A 138 17.35 10.30 -0.42
N GLY A 139 17.13 11.40 -1.16
CA GLY A 139 17.72 11.65 -2.47
C GLY A 139 17.14 10.81 -3.59
N ARG A 140 15.91 10.30 -3.44
CA ARG A 140 15.19 9.57 -4.49
C ARG A 140 14.28 10.51 -5.30
N PRO A 141 13.89 10.13 -6.54
CA PRO A 141 13.08 10.99 -7.39
C PRO A 141 11.70 11.30 -6.77
N ARG A 142 11.22 12.52 -7.00
CA ARG A 142 9.84 12.89 -6.71
C ARG A 142 8.90 12.23 -7.73
N TYR A 143 7.78 11.70 -7.23
CA TYR A 143 6.68 11.18 -8.03
C TYR A 143 5.38 11.93 -7.74
N LYS A 144 4.41 11.84 -8.65
CA LYS A 144 3.12 12.49 -8.50
C LYS A 144 2.27 11.76 -7.47
N LEU A 145 1.57 12.51 -6.62
CA LEU A 145 0.54 11.93 -5.74
C LEU A 145 -0.85 12.21 -6.26
N PHE A 146 -1.70 11.22 -6.02
CA PHE A 146 -3.13 11.32 -6.13
C PHE A 146 -3.70 11.01 -4.75
N TYR A 147 -4.66 11.81 -4.31
CA TYR A 147 -5.32 11.73 -3.02
C TYR A 147 -6.81 11.38 -3.19
N GLY A 148 -7.49 11.12 -2.08
CA GLY A 148 -8.89 10.70 -2.00
C GLY A 148 -9.05 9.26 -1.49
N ARG A 149 -8.01 8.68 -0.87
CA ARG A 149 -8.14 7.38 -0.20
C ARG A 149 -8.90 7.57 1.11
N LEU A 150 -9.58 6.52 1.55
CA LEU A 150 -10.27 6.42 2.82
C LEU A 150 -9.63 5.32 3.65
N ASP A 151 -9.75 5.47 4.96
CA ASP A 151 -9.21 4.53 5.93
C ASP A 151 -10.10 3.29 6.03
N GLY A 152 -9.48 2.12 5.94
CA GLY A 152 -10.10 0.83 6.23
C GLY A 152 -10.45 0.71 7.70
N ARG A 153 -11.56 0.01 7.98
CA ARG A 153 -12.02 -0.24 9.35
C ARG A 153 -11.68 -1.64 9.88
N THR A 154 -10.89 -2.39 9.13
CA THR A 154 -10.54 -3.79 9.43
C THR A 154 -9.04 -3.95 9.20
N SER A 155 -8.40 -4.65 10.13
CA SER A 155 -6.98 -5.01 10.05
C SER A 155 -6.85 -6.35 10.75
N ARG A 156 -6.39 -7.37 10.04
CA ARG A 156 -6.27 -8.73 10.59
C ARG A 156 -4.90 -9.29 10.24
N ALA A 157 -4.23 -9.89 11.21
CA ALA A 157 -2.92 -10.48 10.99
C ALA A 157 -2.92 -11.53 9.86
N GLU A 158 -4.03 -12.26 9.68
CA GLU A 158 -4.21 -13.23 8.61
C GLU A 158 -4.14 -12.63 7.19
N ASP A 159 -4.57 -11.37 7.01
CA ASP A 159 -4.51 -10.69 5.72
C ASP A 159 -3.04 -10.41 5.35
N ALA A 160 -2.24 -9.91 6.30
CA ALA A 160 -0.80 -9.71 6.10
C ALA A 160 -0.07 -11.04 5.77
N ILE A 161 -0.37 -12.12 6.50
CA ILE A 161 0.22 -13.46 6.29
C ILE A 161 -0.13 -14.01 4.89
N ALA A 162 -1.34 -13.76 4.42
CA ALA A 162 -1.84 -14.30 3.16
C ALA A 162 -1.37 -13.51 1.94
N LEU A 163 -1.20 -12.19 2.09
CA LEU A 163 -1.01 -11.28 0.97
C LEU A 163 0.45 -10.85 0.77
N LEU A 164 1.23 -10.73 1.84
CA LEU A 164 2.58 -10.15 1.74
C LEU A 164 3.62 -11.17 1.28
N PRO A 165 4.51 -10.80 0.34
CA PRO A 165 5.63 -11.63 -0.05
C PRO A 165 6.65 -11.73 1.09
N ARG A 166 7.30 -12.90 1.21
CA ARG A 166 8.34 -13.18 2.21
C ARG A 166 9.73 -13.13 1.61
N ALA A 167 10.72 -12.83 2.46
CA ALA A 167 12.13 -12.78 2.07
C ALA A 167 12.67 -14.08 1.43
N ARG A 168 12.04 -15.22 1.74
CA ARG A 168 12.40 -16.58 1.28
C ARG A 168 11.54 -17.12 0.13
N ASP A 169 10.60 -16.33 -0.39
CA ASP A 169 9.72 -16.79 -1.45
C ASP A 169 10.49 -16.97 -2.77
N SER A 170 10.08 -17.97 -3.56
CA SER A 170 10.64 -18.17 -4.89
C SER A 170 10.29 -17.03 -5.84
N VAL A 171 11.10 -16.78 -6.86
CA VAL A 171 10.81 -15.71 -7.84
C VAL A 171 9.49 -15.94 -8.57
N ASP A 172 9.11 -17.19 -8.85
CA ASP A 172 7.79 -17.52 -9.43
C ASP A 172 6.64 -17.14 -8.49
N THR A 173 6.80 -17.39 -7.19
CA THR A 173 5.85 -16.97 -6.16
C THR A 173 5.73 -15.45 -6.10
N LEU A 174 6.85 -14.73 -6.12
CA LEU A 174 6.86 -13.26 -6.13
C LEU A 174 6.16 -12.71 -7.38
N ILE A 175 6.46 -13.27 -8.56
CA ILE A 175 5.83 -12.87 -9.82
C ILE A 175 4.31 -13.07 -9.76
N GLN A 176 3.84 -14.21 -9.24
CA GLN A 176 2.41 -14.46 -9.09
C GLN A 176 1.75 -13.51 -8.07
N ASN A 177 2.42 -13.27 -6.94
CA ASN A 177 1.93 -12.38 -5.91
C ASN A 177 1.76 -10.94 -6.44
N PHE A 178 2.77 -10.39 -7.11
CA PHE A 178 2.70 -9.08 -7.74
C PHE A 178 1.71 -9.04 -8.92
N ALA A 179 1.60 -10.11 -9.69
CA ALA A 179 0.61 -10.21 -10.78
C ALA A 179 -0.84 -10.19 -10.27
N ASN A 180 -1.11 -10.73 -9.08
CA ASN A 180 -2.42 -10.61 -8.43
C ASN A 180 -2.75 -9.16 -8.05
N GLN A 181 -1.74 -8.34 -7.80
CA GLN A 181 -1.84 -6.89 -7.66
C GLN A 181 -1.67 -6.15 -9.00
N GLN A 182 -1.83 -6.85 -10.14
CA GLN A 182 -1.76 -6.30 -11.48
C GLN A 182 -0.40 -5.69 -11.87
N PHE A 183 0.68 -6.04 -11.18
CA PHE A 183 2.04 -5.69 -11.57
C PHE A 183 2.66 -6.71 -12.51
N SER A 184 3.41 -6.22 -13.49
CA SER A 184 4.30 -7.01 -14.33
C SER A 184 5.57 -7.43 -13.57
N ALA A 185 6.28 -8.44 -14.08
CA ALA A 185 7.57 -8.83 -13.53
C ALA A 185 8.62 -7.69 -13.56
N GLN A 186 8.53 -6.78 -14.54
CA GLN A 186 9.42 -5.62 -14.62
C GLN A 186 9.12 -4.60 -13.50
N GLU A 187 7.84 -4.30 -13.26
CA GLU A 187 7.41 -3.42 -12.17
C GLU A 187 7.75 -4.02 -10.80
N MET A 188 7.58 -5.34 -10.63
CA MET A 188 8.03 -6.06 -9.44
C MET A 188 9.52 -5.85 -9.20
N VAL A 189 10.38 -6.07 -10.21
CA VAL A 189 11.83 -5.86 -10.08
C VAL A 189 12.16 -4.40 -9.80
N ALA A 190 11.41 -3.45 -10.36
CA ALA A 190 11.59 -2.03 -10.08
C ALA A 190 11.31 -1.73 -8.59
N LEU A 191 10.15 -2.16 -8.07
CA LEU A 191 9.70 -1.97 -6.69
C LEU A 191 10.62 -2.64 -5.66
N LEU A 192 11.10 -3.86 -5.95
CA LEU A 192 12.08 -4.55 -5.09
C LEU A 192 13.42 -3.78 -5.02
N GLY A 193 13.70 -2.90 -6.00
CA GLY A 193 14.78 -1.92 -5.90
C GLY A 193 14.65 -0.95 -4.72
N GLY A 194 13.48 -0.86 -4.07
CA GLY A 194 13.29 -0.16 -2.79
C GLY A 194 14.26 -0.63 -1.69
N HIS A 195 14.75 -1.87 -1.77
CA HIS A 195 15.81 -2.40 -0.90
C HIS A 195 17.18 -1.71 -1.08
N THR A 196 17.29 -0.67 -1.93
CA THR A 196 18.48 0.20 -1.98
C THR A 196 18.67 1.08 -0.74
N ILE A 197 17.64 1.22 0.11
CA ILE A 197 17.70 1.91 1.41
C ILE A 197 17.18 1.00 2.52
N GLY A 198 17.59 1.29 3.75
CA GLY A 198 17.07 0.62 4.94
C GLY A 198 17.95 -0.48 5.49
N PHE A 199 17.30 -1.40 6.19
CA PHE A 199 17.93 -2.48 6.95
C PHE A 199 17.03 -3.72 6.91
N ALA A 200 17.62 -4.88 7.19
CA ALA A 200 16.91 -6.14 7.37
C ALA A 200 17.28 -6.72 8.73
N HIS A 201 16.30 -7.28 9.45
CA HIS A 201 16.57 -8.00 10.69
C HIS A 201 17.21 -9.36 10.38
N CYS A 202 18.08 -9.87 11.27
CA CYS A 202 18.77 -11.14 11.05
C CYS A 202 17.82 -12.31 10.76
N SER A 203 16.63 -12.32 11.37
CA SER A 203 15.60 -13.34 11.13
C SER A 203 15.15 -13.46 9.67
N GLU A 204 15.39 -12.44 8.85
CA GLU A 204 15.00 -12.44 7.43
C GLU A 204 16.04 -13.14 6.53
N PHE A 205 17.25 -13.42 7.04
CA PHE A 205 18.32 -13.99 6.23
C PHE A 205 19.27 -14.95 6.96
N ASP A 206 19.13 -15.15 8.28
CA ASP A 206 20.01 -16.00 9.09
C ASP A 206 20.04 -17.47 8.61
N TYR A 207 18.92 -17.98 8.09
CA TYR A 207 18.83 -19.31 7.48
C TYR A 207 19.79 -19.46 6.29
N ARG A 208 20.11 -18.38 5.57
CA ARG A 208 21.10 -18.40 4.48
C ARG A 208 22.53 -18.51 5.01
N VAL A 209 22.78 -17.93 6.19
CA VAL A 209 24.09 -17.90 6.84
C VAL A 209 24.40 -19.24 7.52
N TYR A 210 23.44 -19.78 8.28
CA TYR A 210 23.67 -20.98 9.09
C TYR A 210 23.36 -22.30 8.36
N ASN A 211 22.45 -22.30 7.38
CA ASN A 211 22.11 -23.48 6.56
C ASN A 211 22.53 -23.26 5.10
N TYR A 212 23.77 -22.81 4.87
CA TYR A 212 24.30 -22.49 3.55
C TYR A 212 24.15 -23.67 2.58
N SER A 213 23.25 -23.52 1.61
CA SER A 213 23.17 -24.41 0.45
C SER A 213 24.09 -23.88 -0.64
N SER A 214 25.03 -24.71 -1.11
CA SER A 214 25.95 -24.39 -2.21
C SER A 214 25.29 -24.05 -3.56
N THR A 215 23.96 -24.12 -3.64
CA THR A 215 23.17 -23.89 -4.86
C THR A 215 22.96 -22.41 -5.18
N VAL A 216 22.89 -21.52 -4.19
CA VAL A 216 22.71 -20.08 -4.41
C VAL A 216 24.09 -19.43 -4.40
N LYS A 217 24.49 -18.80 -5.51
CA LYS A 217 25.79 -18.12 -5.56
C LYS A 217 25.64 -16.74 -4.95
N GLU A 218 26.32 -16.49 -3.84
CA GLU A 218 26.35 -15.15 -3.25
C GLU A 218 26.93 -14.14 -4.23
N ARG A 219 26.13 -13.11 -4.56
CA ARG A 219 26.52 -11.97 -5.41
C ARG A 219 26.09 -10.63 -4.81
N GLY A 220 25.86 -10.59 -3.50
CA GLY A 220 25.61 -9.37 -2.73
C GLY A 220 24.14 -9.08 -2.37
N GLY A 221 23.17 -9.91 -2.75
CA GLY A 221 21.78 -9.79 -2.27
C GLY A 221 21.66 -10.28 -0.83
N VAL A 222 21.07 -9.47 0.07
CA VAL A 222 20.91 -9.79 1.51
C VAL A 222 19.76 -10.78 1.74
N LEU A 223 18.62 -10.57 1.09
CA LEU A 223 17.49 -11.51 1.16
C LEU A 223 17.63 -12.57 0.06
N GLU A 224 17.07 -13.77 0.28
CA GLU A 224 17.08 -14.82 -0.73
C GLU A 224 16.30 -14.38 -1.98
N SER A 225 15.10 -13.84 -1.78
CA SER A 225 14.27 -13.20 -2.81
C SER A 225 15.08 -12.25 -3.70
N ASP A 226 15.85 -11.32 -3.12
CA ASP A 226 16.71 -10.38 -3.87
C ASP A 226 17.75 -11.09 -4.72
N GLN A 227 18.46 -12.06 -4.13
CA GLN A 227 19.54 -12.77 -4.80
C GLN A 227 19.02 -13.59 -5.99
N LEU A 228 17.85 -14.21 -5.82
CA LEU A 228 17.23 -15.05 -6.83
C LEU A 228 16.71 -14.26 -8.04
N LEU A 229 16.41 -12.96 -7.90
CA LEU A 229 16.03 -12.11 -9.05
C LEU A 229 17.10 -12.12 -10.15
N PHE A 230 18.37 -12.17 -9.77
CA PHE A 230 19.50 -12.19 -10.71
C PHE A 230 19.77 -13.59 -11.31
N GLU A 231 19.27 -14.63 -10.68
CA GLU A 231 19.41 -16.02 -11.14
C GLU A 231 18.26 -16.44 -12.06
N HIS A 232 17.06 -15.90 -11.83
CA HIS A 232 15.85 -16.32 -12.52
C HIS A 232 15.76 -15.79 -13.98
N PRO A 233 15.48 -16.63 -14.99
CA PRO A 233 15.55 -16.26 -16.40
C PRO A 233 14.66 -15.08 -16.82
N LEU A 234 13.48 -14.94 -16.18
CA LEU A 234 12.52 -13.88 -16.53
C LEU A 234 12.89 -12.52 -15.93
N THR A 235 13.46 -12.48 -14.73
CA THR A 235 13.76 -11.23 -14.01
C THR A 235 15.17 -10.73 -14.24
N LYS A 236 16.12 -11.64 -14.50
CA LYS A 236 17.52 -11.32 -14.74
C LYS A 236 17.76 -10.24 -15.82
N PRO A 237 17.03 -10.23 -16.97
CA PRO A 237 17.17 -9.14 -17.94
C PRO A 237 16.85 -7.76 -17.35
N PHE A 238 15.81 -7.66 -16.52
CA PHE A 238 15.42 -6.40 -15.86
C PHE A 238 16.45 -5.97 -14.81
N VAL A 239 16.97 -6.91 -14.02
CA VAL A 239 18.04 -6.62 -13.05
C VAL A 239 19.30 -6.08 -13.76
N ASN A 240 19.73 -6.70 -14.85
CA ASN A 240 20.87 -6.22 -15.64
C ASN A 240 20.60 -4.85 -16.26
N MET A 241 19.38 -4.61 -16.72
CA MET A 241 18.96 -3.35 -17.32
C MET A 241 19.04 -2.21 -16.30
N TYR A 242 18.52 -2.39 -15.09
CA TYR A 242 18.57 -1.39 -14.02
C TYR A 242 19.97 -1.18 -13.46
N ALA A 243 20.77 -2.25 -13.35
CA ALA A 243 22.18 -2.14 -12.97
C ALA A 243 23.01 -1.34 -13.98
N ALA A 244 22.66 -1.41 -15.28
CA ALA A 244 23.33 -0.65 -16.33
C ALA A 244 22.81 0.78 -16.50
N ASN A 245 21.59 1.07 -16.05
CA ASN A 245 20.93 2.36 -16.26
C ASN A 245 20.07 2.78 -15.05
N GLN A 246 20.67 3.53 -14.14
CA GLN A 246 20.00 4.03 -12.95
C GLN A 246 18.84 5.00 -13.27
N SER A 247 18.96 5.81 -14.33
CA SER A 247 17.89 6.73 -14.73
C SER A 247 16.65 5.98 -15.20
N LEU A 248 16.83 4.86 -15.90
CA LEU A 248 15.72 4.00 -16.29
C LEU A 248 15.08 3.32 -15.08
N TRP A 249 15.89 2.81 -14.15
CA TRP A 249 15.35 2.27 -12.89
C TRP A 249 14.52 3.32 -12.14
N TYR A 250 15.00 4.57 -12.04
CA TYR A 250 14.25 5.64 -11.40
C TYR A 250 12.91 5.93 -12.07
N GLN A 251 12.85 5.91 -13.40
CA GLN A 251 11.59 6.11 -14.14
C GLN A 251 10.59 4.99 -13.86
N ASP A 252 11.04 3.73 -13.93
CA ASP A 252 10.17 2.57 -13.72
C ASP A 252 9.77 2.43 -12.25
N PHE A 253 10.66 2.74 -11.31
CA PHE A 253 10.36 2.77 -9.87
C PHE A 253 9.28 3.82 -9.55
N VAL A 254 9.41 5.04 -10.08
CA VAL A 254 8.41 6.10 -9.91
C VAL A 254 7.06 5.67 -10.49
N ALA A 255 7.03 5.15 -11.71
CA ALA A 255 5.79 4.70 -12.33
C ALA A 255 5.12 3.57 -11.52
N ALA A 256 5.92 2.62 -11.01
CA ALA A 256 5.40 1.52 -10.19
C ALA A 256 4.89 2.01 -8.82
N MET A 257 5.56 2.99 -8.19
CA MET A 257 5.11 3.61 -6.93
C MET A 257 3.79 4.38 -7.12
N GLU A 258 3.65 5.14 -8.21
CA GLU A 258 2.39 5.83 -8.56
C GLU A 258 1.25 4.83 -8.77
N LYS A 259 1.54 3.72 -9.46
CA LYS A 259 0.58 2.64 -9.68
C LYS A 259 0.20 1.94 -8.37
N MET A 260 1.17 1.61 -7.52
CA MET A 260 0.96 0.99 -6.21
C MET A 260 -0.03 1.79 -5.38
N GLY A 261 0.15 3.11 -5.32
CA GLY A 261 -0.77 3.96 -4.58
C GLY A 261 -2.18 4.07 -5.16
N THR A 262 -2.44 3.66 -6.39
CA THR A 262 -3.73 3.93 -7.06
C THR A 262 -4.57 2.69 -7.31
N MET A 263 -4.01 1.49 -7.11
CA MET A 263 -4.72 0.23 -7.30
C MET A 263 -5.42 -0.23 -6.01
N ASN A 264 -6.58 -0.88 -6.18
CA ASN A 264 -7.36 -1.49 -5.10
C ASN A 264 -7.70 -0.57 -3.91
N VAL A 265 -7.63 0.76 -4.13
CA VAL A 265 -7.86 1.75 -3.08
C VAL A 265 -9.31 1.84 -2.66
N LYS A 266 -9.51 2.12 -1.37
CA LYS A 266 -10.81 2.50 -0.83
C LYS A 266 -11.04 4.00 -1.05
N ASN A 267 -11.88 4.37 -2.01
CA ASN A 267 -12.17 5.78 -2.37
C ASN A 267 -13.68 6.07 -2.49
N THR A 268 -14.50 5.18 -1.94
CA THR A 268 -15.96 5.28 -1.94
C THR A 268 -16.43 5.23 -0.49
N PRO A 269 -17.17 6.25 0.00
CA PRO A 269 -17.72 6.22 1.35
C PRO A 269 -18.60 4.99 1.58
N GLY A 270 -18.47 4.36 2.74
CA GLY A 270 -19.14 3.11 3.07
C GLY A 270 -19.00 2.72 4.54
N PRO A 271 -19.70 1.67 5.01
CA PRO A 271 -19.66 1.22 6.41
C PRO A 271 -18.29 0.66 6.85
N ASP A 272 -17.40 0.43 5.89
CA ASP A 272 -16.07 -0.13 6.00
C ASP A 272 -14.97 0.90 5.64
N ALA A 273 -15.34 2.17 5.48
CA ALA A 273 -14.45 3.27 5.10
C ALA A 273 -14.66 4.49 6.01
N GLU A 274 -13.60 5.19 6.40
CA GLU A 274 -13.70 6.43 7.17
C GLU A 274 -12.52 7.39 6.93
N ILE A 275 -12.54 8.53 7.60
CA ILE A 275 -11.36 9.37 7.82
C ILE A 275 -11.09 9.31 9.32
N ARG A 276 -10.07 8.58 9.75
CA ARG A 276 -9.71 8.43 11.16
C ARG A 276 -9.17 9.73 11.72
N LEU A 277 -9.49 10.04 12.97
CA LEU A 277 -8.85 11.14 13.70
C LEU A 277 -7.49 10.72 14.27
N ASP A 278 -7.36 9.46 14.65
CA ASP A 278 -6.13 8.80 15.09
C ASP A 278 -5.91 7.56 14.23
N CYS A 279 -4.76 7.46 13.55
CA CYS A 279 -4.49 6.34 12.66
C CYS A 279 -4.43 4.99 13.38
N ALA A 280 -4.22 4.96 14.69
CA ALA A 280 -4.08 3.72 15.45
C ALA A 280 -5.43 3.05 15.77
N VAL A 281 -6.55 3.76 15.64
CA VAL A 281 -7.88 3.28 16.06
C VAL A 281 -8.99 3.72 15.10
N THR A 282 -10.03 2.90 14.98
CA THR A 282 -11.21 3.29 14.20
C THR A 282 -12.06 4.32 14.96
N ASN A 283 -12.71 5.26 14.28
CA ASN A 283 -13.63 6.17 14.98
C ASN A 283 -14.86 5.40 15.51
N PRO A 284 -15.50 5.84 16.60
CA PRO A 284 -16.76 5.27 17.06
C PRO A 284 -17.83 5.28 15.95
N ARG A 285 -18.58 4.18 15.82
CA ARG A 285 -19.76 4.17 14.94
C ARG A 285 -20.88 5.01 15.59
N PRO A 286 -21.64 5.78 14.80
CA PRO A 286 -22.83 6.49 15.29
C PRO A 286 -23.88 5.55 15.88
#